data_AF-A0A4Q4BSV0-F1
#
_entry.id   AF-A0A4Q4BSV0-F1
#
_cell.length_a   1.000
_cell.length_b   1.000
_cell.length_c   1.000
_cell.angle_alpha   90.00
_cell.angle_beta   90.00
_cell.angle_gamma   90.00
#
_symmetry.space_group_name_H-M   'P 1'
#
loop_
_entity.id
_entity.type
_entity.pdbx_description
1 polymer ?
#
loop_
_entity_poly.entity_id
_entity_poly.type
_entity_poly.pdbx_seq_one_letter_code
_entity_poly.pdbx_strand_id
1 'polypeptide(L)' 'MPKMRKKSDLPEKVCAACGLPFTWRRKWEREWEAVRFCSDRCRKAGARRDVATPHPEGHRH' A
#
# COMPACT_ATOMS: atom_id res chain seq x y z
N MET A 1 8.91 34.51 -8.26
CA MET A 1 9.31 33.09 -8.42
C MET A 1 8.16 32.18 -7.94
N PRO A 2 7.28 31.67 -8.81
CA PRO A 2 6.17 30.84 -8.36
C PRO A 2 6.70 29.45 -7.97
N LYS A 3 6.53 29.07 -6.70
CA LYS A 3 6.88 27.76 -6.16
C LYS A 3 6.01 26.70 -6.83
N MET A 4 6.54 26.10 -7.90
CA MET A 4 6.01 24.89 -8.52
C MET A 4 6.05 23.77 -7.47
N ARG A 5 4.96 23.57 -6.74
CA ARG A 5 4.79 22.40 -5.87
C ARG A 5 4.64 21.18 -6.77
N LYS A 6 5.79 20.55 -7.06
CA LYS A 6 5.88 19.32 -7.85
C LYS A 6 5.07 18.23 -7.14
N LYS A 7 4.13 17.61 -7.86
CA LYS A 7 3.31 16.47 -7.40
C LYS A 7 4.13 15.20 -7.10
N SER A 8 5.46 15.30 -7.17
CA SER A 8 6.43 14.23 -6.92
C SER A 8 6.84 14.07 -5.45
N ASP A 9 6.30 14.89 -4.53
CA ASP A 9 6.59 14.80 -3.08
C ASP A 9 5.51 14.01 -2.31
N LEU A 10 4.74 13.19 -3.02
CA LEU A 10 3.70 12.41 -2.38
C LEU A 10 4.35 11.29 -1.56
N PRO A 11 4.08 11.21 -0.25
CA PRO A 11 4.70 10.20 0.59
C PRO A 11 4.27 8.80 0.13
N GLU A 12 5.24 7.91 0.02
CA GLU A 12 5.01 6.49 -0.23
C GLU A 12 5.11 5.74 1.11
N LYS A 13 4.21 4.79 1.33
CA LYS A 13 4.21 3.94 2.52
C LYS A 13 4.24 2.48 2.11
N VAL A 14 4.73 1.63 3.01
CA VAL A 14 4.71 0.18 2.83
C VAL A 14 3.43 -0.37 3.46
N CYS A 15 2.71 -1.22 2.72
CA CYS A 15 1.51 -1.88 3.23
C CYS A 15 1.88 -2.89 4.32
N ALA A 16 1.34 -2.73 5.52
CA ALA A 16 1.60 -3.65 6.64
C ALA A 16 1.03 -5.06 6.44
N ALA A 17 0.13 -5.28 5.47
CA ALA A 17 -0.44 -6.60 5.19
C ALA A 17 0.28 -7.35 4.05
N CYS A 18 0.64 -6.66 2.97
CA CYS A 18 1.24 -7.31 1.78
C CYS A 18 2.69 -6.88 1.50
N GLY A 19 3.25 -5.94 2.25
CA GLY A 19 4.61 -5.43 2.05
C GLY A 19 4.80 -4.61 0.78
N LEU A 20 3.75 -4.35 -0.01
CA LEU A 20 3.88 -3.58 -1.25
C LEU A 20 3.95 -2.08 -0.95
N PRO A 21 4.87 -1.34 -1.62
CA PRO A 21 4.90 0.11 -1.56
C PRO A 21 3.64 0.67 -2.24
N PHE A 22 3.06 1.69 -1.63
CA PHE A 22 1.90 2.39 -2.18
C PHE A 22 2.00 3.90 -1.92
N THR A 23 1.67 4.66 -2.95
CA THR A 23 1.75 6.13 -2.93
C THR A 23 0.49 6.75 -2.33
N TRP A 24 0.64 7.91 -1.68
CA TRP A 24 -0.46 8.73 -1.19
C TRP A 24 -1.56 8.94 -2.25
N ARG A 25 -2.83 8.89 -1.81
CA ARG A 25 -4.01 9.16 -2.63
C ARG A 25 -4.84 10.25 -1.98
N ARG A 26 -5.47 11.11 -2.77
CA ARG A 26 -6.37 12.20 -2.30
C ARG A 26 -7.43 11.74 -1.29
N LYS A 27 -7.97 10.53 -1.46
CA LYS A 27 -8.98 9.97 -0.54
C LYS A 27 -8.45 9.78 0.89
N TRP A 28 -7.13 9.76 1.07
CA TRP A 28 -6.46 9.55 2.35
C TRP A 28 -5.92 10.84 2.96
N GLU A 29 -6.18 12.01 2.37
CA GLU A 29 -5.66 13.28 2.87
C GLU A 29 -5.91 13.49 4.37
N ARG A 30 -7.09 13.11 4.87
CA ARG A 30 -7.50 13.31 6.26
C ARG A 30 -7.00 12.25 7.24
N GLU A 31 -6.68 11.05 6.74
CA GLU A 31 -6.39 9.88 7.57
C GLU A 31 -5.05 9.22 7.22
N TRP A 32 -4.21 9.88 6.42
CA TRP A 32 -2.95 9.32 5.91
C TRP A 32 -2.04 8.81 7.02
N GLU A 33 -2.01 9.50 8.16
CA GLU A 33 -1.26 9.08 9.36
C GLU A 33 -1.71 7.70 9.87
N ALA A 34 -3.01 7.44 9.84
CA ALA A 34 -3.61 6.16 10.25
C ALA A 34 -3.62 5.09 9.14
N VAL A 35 -3.47 5.48 7.86
CA VAL A 35 -3.43 4.56 6.73
C VAL A 35 -2.10 3.82 6.68
N ARG A 36 -2.16 2.51 6.95
CA ARG A 36 -1.02 1.56 6.88
C ARG A 36 -1.20 0.48 5.82
N PHE A 37 -2.30 0.51 5.08
CA PHE A 37 -2.70 -0.54 4.13
C PHE A 37 -3.01 0.05 2.76
N CYS A 38 -2.56 -0.61 1.69
CA CYS A 38 -2.76 -0.15 0.32
C CYS A 38 -4.23 -0.23 -0.15
N SER A 39 -5.05 -1.03 0.52
CA SER A 39 -6.43 -1.33 0.14
C SER A 39 -7.29 -1.74 1.34
N ASP A 40 -8.62 -1.59 1.21
CA ASP A 40 -9.58 -2.02 2.25
C ASP A 40 -9.50 -3.54 2.51
N ARG A 41 -9.22 -4.32 1.46
CA ARG A 41 -8.93 -5.75 1.58
C ARG A 41 -7.77 -6.02 2.53
N CYS A 42 -6.64 -5.31 2.37
CA CYS A 42 -5.48 -5.45 3.25
C CYS A 42 -5.79 -5.00 4.69
N ARG A 43 -6.58 -3.94 4.86
CA ARG A 43 -7.06 -3.47 6.18
C ARG A 43 -7.90 -4.53 6.89
N LYS A 44 -8.81 -5.20 6.17
CA LYS A 44 -9.66 -6.26 6.71
C LYS A 44 -8.91 -7.59 6.89
N ALA A 45 -7.99 -7.92 5.99
CA ALA A 45 -7.18 -9.13 6.02
C ALA A 45 -6.21 -9.14 7.22
N GLY A 46 -5.62 -7.99 7.58
CA GLY A 46 -4.76 -7.89 8.76
C GLY A 46 -5.45 -8.22 10.09
N ALA A 47 -6.78 -8.29 10.12
CA ALA A 47 -7.55 -8.70 11.31
C ALA A 47 -7.86 -10.21 11.35
N ARG A 48 -7.67 -10.96 10.25
CA ARG A 48 -8.05 -12.38 10.16
C ARG A 48 -7.10 -13.13 9.24
N ARG A 49 -6.10 -13.79 9.85
CA ARG A 49 -5.31 -14.92 9.34
C ARG A 49 -4.69 -14.78 7.95
N ASP A 50 -3.37 -14.59 7.95
CA ASP A 50 -2.39 -15.41 7.23
C ASP A 50 -2.97 -16.35 6.15
N VAL A 51 -2.86 -15.97 4.86
CA VAL A 51 -2.46 -16.86 3.77
C VAL A 51 -2.27 -16.03 2.49
N ALA A 52 -1.01 -15.76 2.19
CA ALA A 52 -0.55 -15.56 0.82
C ALA A 52 0.72 -16.40 0.70
N THR A 53 0.54 -17.71 0.63
CA THR A 53 1.57 -18.61 0.11
C THR A 53 1.88 -18.12 -1.31
N PRO A 54 3.10 -17.65 -1.62
CA PRO A 54 3.50 -17.56 -3.02
C PRO A 54 3.50 -18.99 -3.52
N HIS A 55 2.65 -19.30 -4.49
CA HIS A 55 2.76 -20.56 -5.23
C HIS A 55 4.06 -20.45 -6.03
N PRO A 56 5.14 -21.17 -5.70
CA PRO A 56 6.30 -21.20 -6.56
C PRO A 56 5.86 -21.87 -7.86
N GLU A 57 6.08 -21.20 -8.98
CA GLU A 57 5.84 -21.74 -10.31
C GLU A 57 6.45 -23.13 -10.44
N GLY A 58 5.59 -24.14 -10.60
CA GLY A 58 6.02 -25.46 -11.03
C GLY A 58 6.43 -25.40 -12.49
N HIS A 59 7.73 -25.20 -12.74
CA HIS A 59 8.40 -25.58 -13.98
C HIS A 59 7.87 -26.95 -14.44
N ARG A 60 7.06 -26.96 -15.51
CA ARG A 60 6.74 -28.18 -16.25
C ARG A 60 7.48 -28.08 -17.59
N HIS A 61 8.53 -28.90 -17.71
CA HIS A 61 9.19 -29.26 -18.96
C HIS A 61 8.20 -29.94 -19.92
#